data_AF-A0A7S4CIH8-F1
#
_entry.id   AF-A0A7S4CIH8-F1
#
_cell.length_a   1.000
_cell.length_b   1.000
_cell.length_c   1.000
_cell.angle_alpha   90.00
_cell.angle_beta   90.00
_cell.angle_gamma   90.00
#
_symmetry.space_group_name_H-M   'P 1'
#
loop_
_entity.id
_entity.type
_entity.pdbx_description
1 polymer ?
#
loop_
_entity_poly.entity_id
_entity_poly.type
_entity_poly.pdbx_seq_one_letter_code
_entity_poly.pdbx_strand_id
1 'polypeptide(L)'
;RRDGRDEHLSSSLGLARLTRMASKKLVPSSVFVRIRPISHDGKSGHTEGEAVNKKIAKWDATTVSVQDDDLRETTTFDVTGVIPPETEQEEACNTMVPDLLNAFKTDCNVLLFAYGQTGSGKTHTMLGEIKSLSSAEPLPGWGIFP
;
A
#
# COMPACT_ATOMS: atom_id res chain seq x y z
N ARG A 1 -61.29 -15.09 -38.84
CA ARG A 1 -61.80 -13.71 -38.99
C ARG A 1 -60.76 -12.77 -38.40
N ARG A 2 -59.79 -12.29 -39.22
CA ARG A 2 -58.84 -11.17 -38.98
C ARG A 2 -57.89 -11.32 -37.76
N ASP A 3 -56.64 -10.90 -37.70
CA ASP A 3 -55.60 -10.30 -38.56
C ASP A 3 -54.36 -10.28 -37.60
N GLY A 4 -53.16 -10.72 -37.97
CA GLY A 4 -52.10 -9.83 -38.45
C GLY A 4 -51.15 -9.34 -37.33
N ARG A 5 -49.86 -9.73 -37.45
CA ARG A 5 -48.64 -9.10 -36.89
C ARG A 5 -48.40 -9.15 -35.37
N ASP A 6 -47.30 -9.79 -34.97
CA ASP A 6 -46.15 -9.09 -34.39
C ASP A 6 -44.96 -10.06 -34.23
N GLU A 7 -44.14 -10.13 -35.30
CA GLU A 7 -42.71 -10.36 -35.14
C GLU A 7 -42.10 -9.06 -34.60
N HIS A 8 -41.74 -9.02 -33.32
CA HIS A 8 -40.60 -8.28 -32.78
C HIS A 8 -40.57 -8.41 -31.25
N LEU A 9 -39.37 -8.35 -30.67
CA LEU A 9 -39.08 -8.11 -29.25
C LEU A 9 -38.80 -9.33 -28.35
N SER A 10 -37.72 -10.07 -28.64
CA SER A 10 -36.99 -10.80 -27.58
C SER A 10 -35.46 -10.79 -27.72
N SER A 11 -34.88 -10.11 -28.73
CA SER A 11 -33.43 -10.12 -28.97
C SER A 11 -32.64 -9.02 -28.25
N SER A 12 -33.26 -8.15 -27.44
CA SER A 12 -32.59 -6.96 -26.87
C SER A 12 -31.96 -7.15 -25.48
N LEU A 13 -32.23 -8.23 -24.75
CA LEU A 13 -31.60 -8.44 -23.43
C LEU A 13 -30.20 -9.05 -23.47
N GLY A 14 -29.75 -9.56 -24.62
CA GLY A 14 -28.44 -10.20 -24.77
C GLY A 14 -27.31 -9.29 -25.29
N LEU A 15 -27.63 -8.09 -25.80
CA LEU A 15 -26.67 -7.28 -26.57
C LEU A 15 -26.19 -6.01 -25.84
N ALA A 16 -26.64 -5.77 -24.61
CA ALA A 16 -26.27 -4.57 -23.85
C ALA A 16 -25.10 -4.76 -22.87
N ARG A 17 -24.44 -5.94 -22.85
CA ARG A 17 -23.32 -6.20 -21.93
C ARG A 17 -22.01 -6.64 -22.59
N LEU A 18 -21.90 -6.47 -23.90
CA LEU A 18 -20.61 -6.36 -24.59
C LEU A 18 -20.35 -4.91 -24.99
N THR A 19 -20.59 -3.98 -24.07
CA THR A 19 -19.92 -2.68 -24.14
C THR A 19 -18.45 -2.96 -23.91
N ARG A 20 -17.75 -3.21 -25.03
CA ARG A 20 -16.30 -3.20 -25.22
C ARG A 20 -15.64 -2.48 -24.05
N MET A 21 -15.11 -3.23 -23.10
CA MET A 21 -14.26 -2.66 -22.05
C MET A 21 -13.14 -1.95 -22.82
N ALA A 22 -13.17 -0.62 -22.80
CA ALA A 22 -12.04 0.15 -23.27
C ALA A 22 -10.80 -0.44 -22.59
N SER A 23 -9.73 -0.69 -23.35
CA SER A 23 -8.49 -1.22 -22.79
C SER A 23 -8.05 -0.28 -21.67
N LYS A 24 -8.32 -0.65 -20.42
CA LYS A 24 -7.96 0.16 -19.26
C LYS A 24 -6.43 0.19 -19.25
N LYS A 25 -5.86 1.40 -19.32
CA LYS A 25 -4.42 1.62 -19.26
C LYS A 25 -3.89 0.94 -17.99
N LEU A 26 -2.84 0.13 -18.13
CA LEU A 26 -2.18 -0.47 -16.99
C LEU A 26 -1.57 0.64 -16.12
N VAL A 27 -1.81 0.57 -14.82
CA VAL A 27 -1.25 1.47 -13.83
C VAL A 27 -0.19 0.69 -13.06
N PRO A 28 1.05 1.18 -12.94
CA PRO A 28 2.05 0.52 -12.11
C PRO A 28 1.60 0.53 -10.64
N SER A 29 1.93 -0.53 -9.89
CA SER A 29 1.65 -0.57 -8.46
C SER A 29 2.46 0.51 -7.74
N SER A 30 1.80 1.28 -6.88
CA SER A 30 2.49 2.19 -5.98
C SER A 30 3.23 1.39 -4.90
N VAL A 31 4.53 1.66 -4.75
CA VAL A 31 5.39 1.00 -3.75
C VAL A 31 5.91 2.06 -2.80
N PHE A 32 5.53 1.98 -1.54
CA PHE A 32 6.06 2.84 -0.48
C PHE A 32 6.97 2.04 0.44
N VAL A 33 8.11 2.62 0.82
CA VAL A 33 9.03 2.01 1.79
C VAL A 33 8.96 2.80 3.09
N ARG A 34 8.40 2.19 4.13
CA ARG A 34 8.41 2.76 5.48
C ARG A 34 9.55 2.21 6.30
N ILE A 35 10.44 3.10 6.72
CA ILE A 35 11.60 2.75 7.54
C ILE A 35 11.17 2.82 9.00
N ARG A 36 11.49 1.78 9.77
CA ARG A 36 11.17 1.72 11.20
C ARG A 36 12.18 2.58 11.98
N PRO A 37 11.74 3.42 12.94
CA PRO A 37 12.65 4.12 13.85
C PRO A 37 13.56 3.16 14.64
N ILE A 38 14.83 3.56 14.80
CA ILE A 38 15.81 2.84 15.62
C ILE A 38 15.43 3.03 17.09
N SER A 39 15.26 1.92 17.82
CA SER A 39 14.96 2.00 19.25
C SER A 39 16.27 2.21 20.02
N HIS A 40 16.42 3.36 20.68
CA HIS A 40 17.56 3.65 21.55
C HIS A 40 17.56 2.82 22.85
N ASP A 41 16.42 2.19 23.18
CA ASP A 41 16.20 1.49 24.44
C ASP A 41 16.49 -0.03 24.38
N GLY A 42 16.87 -0.58 23.21
CA GLY A 42 17.16 -2.01 23.03
C GLY A 42 15.98 -2.96 23.30
N LYS A 43 14.78 -2.43 23.56
CA LYS A 43 13.60 -3.21 23.94
C LYS A 43 12.78 -3.73 22.75
N SER A 44 13.01 -3.25 21.53
CA SER A 44 12.32 -3.79 20.35
C SER A 44 13.05 -3.55 19.03
N GLY A 45 13.32 -4.63 18.28
CA GLY A 45 13.98 -4.62 16.97
C GLY A 45 15.47 -4.89 17.03
N HIS A 46 16.14 -4.84 15.87
CA HIS A 46 17.60 -4.87 15.79
C HIS A 46 18.15 -3.61 16.46
N THR A 47 19.05 -3.80 17.41
CA THR A 47 19.72 -2.72 18.12
C THR A 47 20.81 -2.12 17.23
N GLU A 48 21.08 -0.84 17.39
CA GLU A 48 22.21 -0.19 16.72
C GLU A 48 23.51 -0.96 17.03
N GLY A 49 24.24 -1.39 16.00
CA GLY A 49 25.49 -2.14 16.13
C GLY A 49 25.40 -3.67 16.02
N GLU A 50 24.20 -4.25 15.85
CA GLU A 50 24.09 -5.68 15.52
C GLU A 50 24.50 -5.91 14.07
N ALA A 51 25.45 -6.82 13.84
CA ALA A 51 25.94 -7.12 12.50
C ALA A 51 24.85 -7.83 11.69
N VAL A 52 24.28 -7.11 10.71
CA VAL A 52 23.31 -7.64 9.75
C VAL A 52 23.95 -7.71 8.37
N ASN A 53 23.64 -8.77 7.63
CA ASN A 53 24.19 -9.02 6.31
C ASN A 53 23.65 -8.04 5.25
N LYS A 54 22.38 -7.65 5.39
CA LYS A 54 21.73 -6.67 4.52
C LYS A 54 21.22 -5.50 5.36
N LYS A 55 21.55 -4.28 4.94
CA LYS A 55 21.14 -3.05 5.63
C LYS A 55 20.78 -1.94 4.65
N ILE A 56 19.92 -1.05 5.10
CA ILE A 56 19.62 0.18 4.35
C ILE A 56 20.87 1.07 4.44
N ALA A 57 21.43 1.43 3.28
CA ALA A 57 22.64 2.24 3.18
C ALA A 57 22.33 3.73 3.08
N LYS A 58 21.30 4.08 2.30
CA LYS A 58 20.80 5.45 2.12
C LYS A 58 19.37 5.43 1.56
N TRP A 59 18.66 6.53 1.74
CA TRP A 59 17.37 6.77 1.10
C TRP A 59 17.21 8.26 0.78
N ASP A 60 16.36 8.54 -0.19
CA ASP A 60 15.80 9.87 -0.45
C ASP A 60 14.27 9.76 -0.56
N ALA A 61 13.59 10.76 -1.14
CA ALA A 61 12.13 10.76 -1.25
C ALA A 61 11.57 9.60 -2.10
N THR A 62 12.31 9.11 -3.09
CA THR A 62 11.83 8.13 -4.09
C THR A 62 12.79 6.98 -4.35
N THR A 63 13.93 6.92 -3.64
CA THR A 63 14.90 5.84 -3.78
C THR A 63 15.33 5.27 -2.43
N VAL A 64 15.59 3.96 -2.41
CA VAL A 64 16.19 3.24 -1.27
C VAL A 64 17.36 2.42 -1.77
N SER A 65 18.52 2.56 -1.14
CA SER A 65 19.69 1.74 -1.39
C SER A 65 19.91 0.73 -0.27
N VAL A 66 20.09 -0.54 -0.64
CA VAL A 66 20.39 -1.64 0.27
C VAL A 66 21.81 -2.13 0.01
N GLN A 67 22.63 -2.16 1.06
CA GLN A 67 23.95 -2.79 1.04
C GLN A 67 23.83 -4.26 1.44
N ASP A 68 24.47 -5.12 0.66
CA ASP A 68 24.57 -6.55 0.88
C ASP A 68 26.06 -6.91 1.09
N ASP A 69 26.39 -7.31 2.32
CA ASP A 69 27.78 -7.55 2.72
C ASP A 69 28.30 -8.90 2.16
N ASP A 70 27.43 -9.89 1.91
CA ASP A 70 27.79 -11.14 1.23
C ASP A 70 28.22 -10.88 -0.23
N LEU A 71 27.44 -10.04 -0.92
CA LEU A 71 27.69 -9.71 -2.33
C LEU A 71 28.71 -8.57 -2.50
N ARG A 72 29.01 -7.81 -1.44
CA ARG A 72 29.80 -6.57 -1.48
C ARG A 72 29.26 -5.54 -2.47
N GLU A 73 27.94 -5.51 -2.61
CA GLU A 73 27.24 -4.65 -3.56
C GLU A 73 26.22 -3.76 -2.85
N THR A 74 25.87 -2.65 -3.51
CA THR A 74 24.77 -1.78 -3.09
C THR A 74 23.80 -1.64 -4.24
N THR A 75 22.56 -2.10 -4.03
CA THR A 75 21.49 -2.01 -5.02
C THR A 75 20.55 -0.88 -4.65
N THR A 76 20.18 -0.05 -5.63
CA THR A 76 19.22 1.05 -5.44
C THR A 76 17.92 0.71 -6.13
N PHE A 77 16.81 0.96 -5.45
CA PHE A 77 15.45 0.70 -5.92
C PHE A 77 14.69 2.02 -6.03
N ASP A 78 14.07 2.25 -7.18
CA ASP A 78 13.10 3.33 -7.38
C ASP A 78 11.75 2.91 -6.82
N VAL A 79 11.14 3.78 -6.02
CA VAL A 79 9.86 3.54 -5.34
C VAL A 79 8.96 4.78 -5.47
N THR A 80 7.68 4.61 -5.20
CA THR A 80 6.71 5.72 -5.23
C THR A 80 6.99 6.75 -4.13
N GLY A 81 7.43 6.28 -2.97
CA GLY A 81 7.82 7.17 -1.88
C GLY A 81 8.50 6.43 -0.74
N VAL A 82 9.39 7.13 -0.05
CA VAL A 82 9.99 6.66 1.21
C VAL A 82 9.33 7.41 2.36
N ILE A 83 8.93 6.66 3.39
CA ILE A 83 8.42 7.20 4.65
C ILE A 83 9.54 7.06 5.69
N PRO A 84 10.22 8.16 6.06
CA PRO A 84 11.33 8.17 6.99
C PRO A 84 10.97 7.66 8.40
N PRO A 85 11.97 7.25 9.20
CA PRO A 85 11.76 6.75 10.56
C PRO A 85 11.08 7.76 11.52
N GLU A 86 11.15 9.05 11.21
CA GLU A 86 10.65 10.17 12.01
C GLU A 86 9.18 10.47 11.72
N THR A 87 8.62 9.89 10.65
CA THR A 87 7.26 10.15 10.20
C THR A 87 6.24 9.46 11.11
N GLU A 88 5.31 10.26 11.63
CA GLU A 88 4.19 9.78 12.43
C GLU A 88 3.18 8.98 11.61
N GLN A 89 2.31 8.22 12.28
CA GLN A 89 1.33 7.35 11.63
C GLN A 89 0.34 8.10 10.75
N GLU A 90 -0.19 9.22 11.25
CA GLU A 90 -1.15 10.04 10.51
C GLU A 90 -0.54 10.58 9.20
N GLU A 91 0.69 11.10 9.27
CA GLU A 91 1.41 11.60 8.09
C GLU A 91 1.72 10.48 7.09
N ALA A 92 2.11 9.29 7.58
CA ALA A 92 2.33 8.12 6.73
C ALA A 92 1.03 7.71 6.00
N CYS A 93 -0.10 7.69 6.71
CA CYS A 93 -1.42 7.40 6.15
C CYS A 93 -1.81 8.44 5.08
N ASN A 94 -1.69 9.73 5.41
CA ASN A 94 -1.98 10.84 4.50
C ASN A 94 -1.10 10.84 3.24
N THR A 95 0.08 10.23 3.29
CA THR A 95 0.96 10.09 2.12
C THR A 95 0.55 8.91 1.22
N MET A 96 0.20 7.76 1.81
CA MET A 96 0.01 6.52 1.05
C MET A 96 -1.43 6.29 0.56
N VAL A 97 -2.42 6.78 1.30
CA VAL A 97 -3.82 6.36 1.18
C VAL A 97 -4.68 7.21 0.22
N PRO A 98 -4.46 8.53 0.03
CA PRO A 98 -5.38 9.35 -0.77
C PRO A 98 -5.59 8.84 -2.21
N ASP A 99 -4.52 8.45 -2.91
CA ASP A 99 -4.61 7.95 -4.28
C ASP A 99 -5.37 6.63 -4.35
N LEU A 100 -5.19 5.77 -3.35
CA LEU A 100 -5.92 4.51 -3.22
C LEU A 100 -7.42 4.77 -3.03
N LEU A 101 -7.79 5.71 -2.15
CA LEU A 101 -9.19 6.08 -1.92
C LEU A 101 -9.83 6.71 -3.15
N ASN A 102 -9.08 7.52 -3.91
CA ASN A 102 -9.55 8.09 -5.16
C ASN A 102 -9.80 6.99 -6.21
N ALA A 103 -8.91 6.01 -6.32
CA ALA A 103 -9.11 4.86 -7.20
C ALA A 103 -10.36 4.05 -6.79
N PHE A 104 -10.52 3.79 -5.50
CA PHE A 104 -11.68 3.06 -4.96
C PHE A 104 -13.01 3.76 -5.30
N LYS A 105 -13.07 5.09 -5.22
CA LYS A 105 -14.24 5.90 -5.57
C LYS A 105 -14.62 5.85 -7.06
N THR A 106 -13.72 5.38 -7.93
CA THR A 106 -13.91 5.33 -9.40
C THR A 106 -14.19 3.91 -9.92
N ASP A 107 -14.86 3.09 -9.12
CA ASP A 107 -15.22 1.69 -9.44
C ASP A 107 -13.99 0.81 -9.77
N CYS A 108 -12.87 1.04 -9.08
CA CYS A 108 -11.70 0.16 -9.14
C CYS A 108 -11.54 -0.63 -7.84
N ASN A 109 -11.29 -1.93 -7.96
CA ASN A 109 -10.84 -2.73 -6.82
C ASN A 109 -9.45 -2.25 -6.41
N VAL A 110 -9.26 -2.02 -5.11
CA VAL A 110 -7.99 -1.58 -4.54
C VAL A 110 -7.45 -2.63 -3.59
N LEU A 111 -6.12 -2.75 -3.54
CA LEU A 111 -5.41 -3.64 -2.64
C LEU A 111 -4.26 -2.86 -2.00
N LEU A 112 -4.23 -2.87 -0.66
CA LEU A 112 -3.13 -2.36 0.13
C LEU A 112 -2.68 -3.45 1.11
N PHE A 113 -1.39 -3.73 1.13
CA PHE A 113 -0.78 -4.67 2.07
C PHE A 113 0.62 -4.18 2.44
N ALA A 114 1.08 -4.58 3.62
CA ALA A 114 2.44 -4.32 4.07
C ALA A 114 3.29 -5.59 3.92
N TYR A 115 4.53 -5.43 3.43
CA TYR A 115 5.49 -6.52 3.27
C TYR A 115 6.84 -6.16 3.92
N GLY A 116 7.58 -7.17 4.38
CA GLY A 116 8.86 -7.00 5.08
C GLY A 116 9.12 -8.08 6.13
N GLN A 117 10.32 -8.09 6.70
CA GLN A 117 10.72 -9.08 7.71
C GLN A 117 9.95 -8.96 9.04
N THR A 118 10.03 -9.99 9.89
CA THR A 118 9.48 -9.92 11.26
C THR A 118 10.09 -8.75 12.02
N GLY A 119 9.27 -8.02 12.78
CA GLY A 119 9.71 -6.84 13.54
C GLY A 119 9.86 -5.54 12.73
N SER A 120 9.70 -5.56 11.40
CA SER A 120 9.85 -4.37 10.55
C SER A 120 8.71 -3.34 10.65
N GLY A 121 7.68 -3.61 11.45
CA GLY A 121 6.55 -2.68 11.66
C GLY A 121 5.34 -2.88 10.74
N LYS A 122 5.21 -3.99 10.00
CA LYS A 122 4.02 -4.26 9.15
C LYS A 122 2.69 -4.11 9.91
N THR A 123 2.54 -4.79 11.04
CA THR A 123 1.33 -4.74 11.88
C THR A 123 1.12 -3.33 12.44
N HIS A 124 2.20 -2.66 12.84
CA HIS A 124 2.13 -1.26 13.28
C HIS A 124 1.62 -0.34 12.17
N THR A 125 2.10 -0.47 10.94
CA THR A 125 1.61 0.32 9.80
C THR A 125 0.14 0.05 9.50
N MET A 126 -0.27 -1.21 9.47
CA MET A 126 -1.65 -1.56 9.09
C MET A 126 -2.65 -1.25 10.20
N LEU A 127 -2.34 -1.61 11.45
CA LEU A 127 -3.29 -1.62 12.57
C LEU A 127 -3.00 -0.55 13.64
N GLY A 128 -1.82 0.05 13.63
CA GLY A 128 -1.44 1.05 14.62
C GLY A 128 -1.00 0.45 15.94
N GLU A 129 -1.02 1.28 16.99
CA GLU A 129 -0.75 0.85 18.35
C GLU A 129 -1.90 0.02 18.93
N ILE A 130 -1.61 -0.92 19.84
CA ILE A 130 -2.65 -1.76 20.47
C ILE A 130 -3.72 -0.92 21.16
N LYS A 131 -3.35 0.21 21.77
CA LYS A 131 -4.29 1.14 22.44
C LYS A 131 -5.28 1.79 21.46
N SER A 132 -4.85 1.97 20.21
CA SER A 132 -5.63 2.58 19.15
C SER A 132 -6.78 1.68 18.69
N LEU A 133 -6.56 0.36 18.67
CA LEU A 133 -7.54 -0.64 18.18
C LEU A 133 -8.83 -0.73 19.00
N SER A 134 -8.80 -0.25 20.25
CA SER A 134 -9.97 -0.20 21.12
C SER A 134 -10.62 1.17 21.20
N SER A 135 -10.05 2.19 20.55
CA SER A 135 -10.57 3.56 20.61
C SER A 135 -11.70 3.75 19.62
N ALA A 136 -12.80 4.37 20.06
CA ALA A 136 -13.86 4.84 19.17
C ALA A 136 -13.51 6.17 18.48
N GLU A 137 -12.62 6.96 19.10
CA GLU A 137 -12.18 8.25 18.61
C GLU A 137 -10.82 8.13 17.88
N PRO A 138 -10.58 8.91 16.81
CA PRO A 138 -9.31 8.93 16.12
C PRO A 138 -8.16 9.28 17.07
N LEU A 139 -7.12 8.45 17.10
CA LEU A 139 -5.90 8.73 17.85
C LEU A 139 -4.71 8.84 16.89
N PRO A 140 -3.69 9.65 17.22
CA PRO A 140 -2.48 9.77 16.39
C PRO A 140 -1.78 8.43 16.11
N GLY A 141 -1.95 7.43 16.98
CA GLY A 141 -1.39 6.09 16.82
C GLY A 141 -2.24 5.11 16.00
N TRP A 142 -3.28 5.56 15.30
CA TRP A 142 -4.10 4.72 14.42
C TRP A 142 -3.28 4.21 13.24
N GLY A 143 -3.53 2.96 12.85
CA GLY A 143 -2.97 2.41 11.62
C GLY A 143 -3.71 2.93 10.39
N ILE A 144 -3.32 2.43 9.23
CA ILE A 144 -4.07 2.69 7.98
C ILE A 144 -5.48 2.08 8.04
N PHE A 145 -5.61 0.93 8.71
CA PHE A 145 -6.85 0.23 8.98
C PHE A 145 -7.02 0.10 10.51
N PRO A 146 -7.55 1.16 11.17
CA PRO A 146 -7.80 1.14 12.61
C PRO A 146 -8.92 0.17 12.99
#